data_AF-I4B7Q5-F1
#
_entry.id   AF-I4B7Q5-F1
#
_cell.length_a   1.000
_cell.length_b   1.000
_cell.length_c   1.000
_cell.angle_alpha   90.00
_cell.angle_beta   90.00
_cell.angle_gamma   90.00
#
_symmetry.space_group_name_H-M   'P 1'
#
loop_
_entity.id
_entity.type
_entity.pdbx_description
1 polymer ?
#
loop_
_entity_poly.entity_id
_entity_poly.type
_entity_poly.pdbx_seq_one_letter_code
_entity_poly.pdbx_strand_id
1 'polypeptide(L)'
;MTVEEFNEFFKSLNPTISRVGETSLMHFAHIDNFGEYLKREADFWRPYVNGEVSYIANRYAQLHNAFADLANQLATKQYDAARANLRSILDEIRAAPVNVVQSDSVLGKLIAAEYAENWQVASGMYAYFARKIDRNLLSNFDMFLGVLKAHWFRDGSRAIDATATSVVGKLENQVKSYDETFRAMFARAEGQIDDYKARNQEKAQAFDQTASERFSAFDAHFREQNDRFENLSKTYEEYLRLKGPARYWSELAKSYESKGYNWRNWAAAISGVFIGLLVAMLYNPPVLYELTQEFWTSKNIKGTIISAIVVSTFAYAIQFTVKLALSSFHLSRDAKERAQLTYFYLAMLKNGALQESERGVVMQSLFSRSDTGLLKNDAGPTMPANVMETLRPNKQGHP
;
A
#
# COMPACT_ATOMS: atom_id res chain seq x y z
N MET A 1 65.11 -85.83 7.19
CA MET A 1 64.02 -85.47 8.10
C MET A 1 62.74 -86.15 7.63
N THR A 2 61.98 -86.84 8.48
CA THR A 2 60.67 -87.40 8.12
C THR A 2 59.54 -86.40 8.43
N VAL A 3 58.33 -86.64 7.92
CA VAL A 3 57.14 -85.80 8.22
C VAL A 3 56.83 -85.83 9.72
N GLU A 4 57.08 -86.97 10.38
CA GLU A 4 56.97 -87.13 11.82
C GLU A 4 57.94 -86.23 12.59
N GLU A 5 59.21 -86.15 12.16
CA GLU A 5 60.19 -85.23 12.78
C GLU A 5 59.81 -83.76 12.58
N PHE A 6 59.15 -83.41 11.46
CA PHE A 6 58.63 -82.06 11.26
C PHE A 6 57.41 -81.76 12.12
N ASN A 7 56.53 -82.74 12.33
CA ASN A 7 55.40 -82.60 13.26
C ASN A 7 55.88 -82.41 14.70
N GLU A 8 56.94 -83.11 15.13
CA GLU A 8 57.58 -82.87 16.43
C GLU A 8 58.19 -81.45 16.52
N PHE A 9 58.82 -80.97 15.44
CA PHE A 9 59.26 -79.58 15.37
C PHE A 9 58.08 -78.58 15.44
N PHE A 10 56.99 -78.83 14.72
CA PHE A 10 55.77 -78.00 14.77
C PHE A 10 55.19 -77.94 16.18
N LYS A 11 55.05 -79.08 16.86
CA LYS A 11 54.62 -79.15 18.27
C LYS A 11 55.54 -78.34 19.19
N SER A 12 56.86 -78.38 18.96
CA SER A 12 57.84 -77.63 19.77
C SER A 12 57.65 -76.11 19.70
N LEU A 13 57.06 -75.60 18.61
CA LEU A 13 56.75 -74.17 18.43
C LEU A 13 55.47 -73.73 19.13
N ASN A 14 54.73 -74.66 19.75
CA ASN A 14 53.44 -74.44 20.42
C ASN A 14 52.48 -73.57 19.57
N PRO A 15 52.00 -74.09 18.43
CA PRO A 15 51.18 -73.36 17.49
C PRO A 15 49.80 -73.14 18.13
N THR A 16 49.65 -71.97 18.73
CA THR A 16 48.44 -71.53 19.39
C THR A 16 47.91 -70.29 18.70
N ILE A 17 46.62 -70.29 18.40
CA ILE A 17 45.92 -69.11 17.89
C ILE A 17 45.02 -68.58 19.00
N SER A 18 45.20 -67.31 19.33
CA SER A 18 44.30 -66.61 20.26
C SER A 18 42.98 -66.31 19.56
N ARG A 19 41.87 -66.65 20.22
CA ARG A 19 40.55 -66.29 19.73
C ARG A 19 40.24 -64.85 20.13
N VAL A 20 40.00 -64.01 19.13
CA VAL A 20 39.77 -62.58 19.37
C VAL A 20 38.46 -62.41 20.14
N GLY A 21 38.57 -61.96 21.40
CA GLY A 21 37.42 -61.78 22.29
C GLY A 21 37.10 -62.98 23.19
N GLU A 22 37.87 -64.08 23.11
CA GLU A 22 37.76 -65.24 24.01
C GLU A 22 39.09 -65.48 24.75
N THR A 23 39.05 -66.08 25.93
CA THR A 23 40.26 -66.48 26.69
C THR A 23 40.81 -67.85 26.27
N SER A 24 40.16 -68.50 25.30
CA SER A 24 40.53 -69.83 24.81
C SER A 24 41.64 -69.73 23.73
N LEU A 25 42.61 -70.64 23.80
CA LEU A 25 43.65 -70.82 22.77
C LEU A 25 43.33 -72.08 21.98
N MET A 26 43.36 -71.99 20.64
CA MET A 26 43.26 -73.16 19.78
C MET A 26 44.66 -73.78 19.60
N HIS A 27 44.83 -75.05 19.93
CA HIS A 27 46.09 -75.77 19.82
C HIS A 27 46.06 -76.75 18.64
N PHE A 28 47.16 -76.81 17.89
CA PHE A 28 47.30 -77.71 16.74
C PHE A 28 48.41 -78.73 16.99
N ALA A 29 48.05 -80.02 17.05
CA ALA A 29 49.02 -81.10 17.29
C ALA A 29 49.71 -81.59 16.01
N HIS A 30 49.09 -81.36 14.84
CA HIS A 30 49.56 -81.84 13.53
C HIS A 30 49.51 -80.71 12.51
N ILE A 31 50.51 -80.66 11.65
CA ILE A 31 50.63 -79.61 10.64
C ILE A 31 49.50 -79.66 9.60
N ASP A 32 49.03 -80.85 9.26
CA ASP A 32 47.95 -81.03 8.28
C ASP A 32 46.64 -80.40 8.77
N ASN A 33 46.30 -80.60 10.06
CA ASN A 33 45.13 -80.00 10.69
C ASN A 33 45.21 -78.47 10.70
N PHE A 34 46.42 -77.91 10.86
CA PHE A 34 46.64 -76.47 10.79
C PHE A 34 46.46 -75.94 9.36
N GLY A 35 46.92 -76.70 8.36
CA GLY A 35 46.69 -76.41 6.95
C GLY A 35 45.22 -76.42 6.54
N GLU A 36 44.48 -77.44 6.96
CA GLU A 36 43.03 -77.54 6.72
C GLU A 36 42.26 -76.39 7.38
N TYR A 37 42.65 -76.00 8.60
CA TYR A 37 42.10 -74.84 9.28
C TYR A 37 42.33 -73.55 8.47
N LEU A 38 43.57 -73.27 8.03
CA LEU A 38 43.87 -72.05 7.26
C LEU A 38 43.08 -72.00 5.94
N LYS A 39 42.93 -73.15 5.28
CA LYS A 39 42.11 -73.26 4.06
C LYS A 39 40.65 -72.93 4.34
N ARG A 40 40.07 -73.53 5.39
CA ARG A 40 38.66 -73.30 5.76
C ARG A 40 38.39 -71.84 6.09
N GLU A 41 39.26 -71.19 6.86
CA GLU A 41 39.11 -69.77 7.19
C GLU A 41 39.29 -68.88 5.95
N ALA A 42 40.23 -69.19 5.06
CA ALA A 42 40.39 -68.48 3.80
C ALA A 42 39.15 -68.60 2.91
N ASP A 43 38.58 -69.80 2.80
CA ASP A 43 37.35 -70.04 2.03
C ASP A 43 36.14 -69.30 2.62
N PHE A 44 36.02 -69.28 3.96
CA PHE A 44 34.95 -68.56 4.65
C PHE A 44 35.04 -67.05 4.42
N TRP A 45 36.21 -66.43 4.62
CA TRP A 45 36.36 -64.99 4.54
C TRP A 45 36.49 -64.44 3.11
N ARG A 46 36.68 -65.31 2.11
CA ARG A 46 36.81 -64.92 0.69
C ARG A 46 35.73 -63.96 0.15
N PRO A 47 34.43 -64.05 0.52
CA PRO A 47 33.40 -63.15 0.02
C PRO A 47 33.46 -61.71 0.58
N TYR A 48 34.19 -61.51 1.69
CA TYR A 48 34.13 -60.28 2.48
C TYR A 48 35.19 -59.26 2.02
N VAL A 49 35.06 -58.76 0.80
CA VAL A 49 36.08 -57.93 0.12
C VAL A 49 35.93 -56.41 0.31
N ASN A 50 34.81 -55.94 0.88
CA ASN A 50 34.54 -54.50 1.02
C ASN A 50 34.95 -53.97 2.40
N GLY A 51 35.41 -52.72 2.41
CA GLY A 51 35.74 -51.99 3.63
C GLY A 51 36.83 -52.66 4.46
N GLU A 52 36.80 -52.42 5.76
CA GLU A 52 37.84 -52.87 6.68
C GLU A 52 37.79 -54.38 6.97
N VAL A 53 36.66 -55.05 6.71
CA VAL A 53 36.55 -56.52 6.87
C VAL A 53 37.44 -57.26 5.87
N SER A 54 37.76 -56.63 4.72
CA SER A 54 38.67 -57.18 3.71
C SER A 54 40.07 -57.48 4.25
N TYR A 55 40.52 -56.81 5.32
CA TYR A 55 41.80 -57.12 5.95
C TYR A 55 41.83 -58.53 6.54
N ILE A 56 40.71 -59.07 7.04
CA ILE A 56 40.61 -60.45 7.52
C ILE A 56 40.70 -61.42 6.34
N ALA A 57 39.92 -61.17 5.29
CA ALA A 57 39.91 -61.98 4.07
C ALA A 57 41.30 -62.06 3.42
N ASN A 58 41.94 -60.91 3.24
CA ASN A 58 43.28 -60.81 2.69
C ASN A 58 44.31 -61.53 3.55
N ARG A 59 44.17 -61.46 4.88
CA ARG A 59 45.11 -62.11 5.80
C ARG A 59 45.01 -63.63 5.74
N TYR A 60 43.82 -64.21 5.76
CA TYR A 60 43.68 -65.66 5.63
C TYR A 60 44.09 -66.17 4.24
N ALA A 61 43.84 -65.41 3.18
CA ALA A 61 44.34 -65.75 1.85
C ALA A 61 45.88 -65.79 1.80
N GLN A 62 46.55 -64.81 2.41
CA GLN A 62 48.02 -64.79 2.52
C GLN A 62 48.56 -65.99 3.31
N LEU A 63 47.97 -66.27 4.48
CA LEU A 63 48.39 -67.40 5.32
C LEU A 63 48.16 -68.75 4.62
N HIS A 64 47.05 -68.90 3.90
CA HIS A 64 46.77 -70.11 3.13
C HIS A 64 47.80 -70.32 2.01
N ASN A 65 48.15 -69.26 1.27
CA ASN A 65 49.16 -69.34 0.21
C ASN A 65 50.56 -69.64 0.79
N ALA A 66 50.95 -68.98 1.88
CA ALA A 66 52.22 -69.25 2.55
C ALA A 66 52.30 -70.71 3.06
N PHE A 67 51.17 -71.26 3.52
CA PHE A 67 51.08 -72.67 3.92
C PHE A 67 51.13 -73.62 2.70
N ALA A 68 50.55 -73.26 1.56
CA ALA A 68 50.67 -74.04 0.33
C ALA A 68 52.14 -74.12 -0.14
N ASP A 69 52.88 -73.01 -0.03
CA ASP A 69 54.32 -72.98 -0.29
C ASP A 69 55.11 -73.85 0.70
N LEU A 70 54.73 -73.82 1.99
CA LEU A 70 55.29 -74.70 3.02
C LEU A 70 55.06 -76.18 2.67
N ALA A 71 53.84 -76.55 2.26
CA ALA A 71 53.51 -77.91 1.86
C ALA A 71 54.36 -78.37 0.66
N ASN A 72 54.58 -77.48 -0.32
CA ASN A 72 55.45 -77.75 -1.46
C ASN A 72 56.94 -77.92 -1.05
N GLN A 73 57.43 -77.10 -0.12
CA GLN A 73 58.79 -77.22 0.44
C GLN A 73 58.99 -78.55 1.17
N LEU A 74 57.98 -79.02 1.91
CA LEU A 74 58.00 -80.33 2.56
C LEU A 74 58.01 -81.47 1.54
N ALA A 75 57.16 -81.40 0.50
CA ALA A 75 57.12 -82.39 -0.57
C ALA A 75 58.44 -82.49 -1.36
N THR A 76 59.10 -81.35 -1.57
CA THR A 76 60.41 -81.26 -2.26
C THR A 76 61.62 -81.43 -1.34
N LYS A 77 61.40 -81.78 -0.06
CA LYS A 77 62.44 -82.03 0.96
C LYS A 77 63.31 -80.81 1.31
N GLN A 78 62.83 -79.59 1.08
CA GLN A 78 63.49 -78.33 1.44
C GLN A 78 63.22 -77.95 2.90
N TYR A 79 63.73 -78.76 3.82
CA TYR A 79 63.33 -78.70 5.22
C TYR A 79 63.74 -77.42 5.98
N ASP A 80 64.88 -76.81 5.68
CA ASP A 80 65.28 -75.57 6.34
C ASP A 80 64.43 -74.37 5.89
N ALA A 81 64.08 -74.33 4.60
CA ALA A 81 63.13 -73.36 4.07
C ALA A 81 61.74 -73.55 4.69
N ALA A 82 61.28 -74.80 4.81
CA ALA A 82 60.01 -75.14 5.46
C ALA A 82 59.98 -74.71 6.94
N ARG A 83 61.06 -74.91 7.70
CA ARG A 83 61.16 -74.45 9.10
C ARG A 83 61.08 -72.92 9.20
N ALA A 84 61.77 -72.21 8.31
CA ALA A 84 61.76 -70.75 8.28
C ALA A 84 60.37 -70.19 7.92
N ASN A 85 59.72 -70.76 6.91
CA ASN A 85 58.37 -70.36 6.48
C ASN A 85 57.34 -70.62 7.58
N LEU A 86 57.37 -71.80 8.21
CA LEU A 86 56.48 -72.13 9.32
C LEU A 86 56.62 -71.16 10.51
N ARG A 87 57.84 -70.74 10.84
CA ARG A 87 58.07 -69.70 11.86
C ARG A 87 57.46 -68.37 11.43
N SER A 88 57.67 -67.95 10.18
CA SER A 88 57.07 -66.72 9.63
C SER A 88 55.55 -66.73 9.77
N ILE A 89 54.88 -67.82 9.36
CA ILE A 89 53.43 -67.97 9.44
C ILE A 89 52.94 -67.83 10.90
N LEU A 90 53.61 -68.48 11.85
CA LEU A 90 53.21 -68.42 13.26
C LEU A 90 53.47 -67.05 13.88
N ASP A 91 54.59 -66.41 13.57
CA ASP A 91 54.92 -65.07 14.05
C ASP A 91 53.94 -64.03 13.48
N GLU A 92 53.56 -64.20 12.21
CA GLU A 92 52.56 -63.40 11.52
C GLU A 92 51.17 -63.48 12.15
N ILE A 93 50.73 -64.67 12.54
CA ILE A 93 49.44 -64.85 13.25
C ILE A 93 49.49 -64.19 14.63
N ARG A 94 50.63 -64.26 15.33
CA ARG A 94 50.82 -63.67 16.66
C ARG A 94 50.89 -62.15 16.63
N ALA A 95 51.46 -61.55 15.58
CA ALA A 95 51.65 -60.11 15.47
C ALA A 95 50.36 -59.32 15.23
N ALA A 96 49.36 -59.91 14.57
CA ALA A 96 48.13 -59.21 14.17
C ALA A 96 46.87 -60.06 14.44
N PRO A 97 46.54 -60.36 15.70
CA PRO A 97 45.46 -61.30 16.05
C PRO A 97 44.09 -60.87 15.52
N VAL A 98 43.82 -59.56 15.44
CA VAL A 98 42.53 -59.04 14.95
C VAL A 98 42.36 -59.18 13.43
N ASN A 99 43.44 -59.41 12.69
CA ASN A 99 43.35 -59.72 11.26
C ASN A 99 43.14 -61.23 11.04
N VAL A 100 43.11 -62.02 12.11
CA VAL A 100 42.96 -63.48 12.11
C VAL A 100 41.75 -63.85 12.99
N VAL A 101 40.59 -63.21 12.71
CA VAL A 101 39.33 -63.52 13.40
C VAL A 101 38.78 -64.85 12.89
N GLN A 102 38.49 -65.78 13.79
CA GLN A 102 37.99 -67.10 13.39
C GLN A 102 36.51 -67.01 12.99
N SER A 103 36.16 -67.61 11.87
CA SER A 103 34.79 -67.70 11.36
C SER A 103 33.80 -68.32 12.36
N ASP A 104 34.28 -69.24 13.18
CA ASP A 104 33.48 -69.94 14.18
C ASP A 104 33.38 -69.21 15.54
N SER A 105 34.20 -68.18 15.75
CA SER A 105 34.16 -67.34 16.95
C SER A 105 32.89 -66.49 17.00
N VAL A 106 32.50 -66.07 18.21
CA VAL A 106 31.33 -65.20 18.38
C VAL A 106 31.51 -63.89 17.62
N LEU A 107 32.71 -63.30 17.67
CA LEU A 107 33.05 -62.09 16.93
C LEU A 107 33.00 -62.31 15.41
N GLY A 108 33.55 -63.42 14.91
CA GLY A 108 33.57 -63.73 13.48
C GLY A 108 32.17 -63.91 12.90
N LYS A 109 31.29 -64.63 13.61
CA LYS A 109 29.88 -64.79 13.22
C LYS A 109 29.14 -63.45 13.21
N LEU A 110 29.40 -62.59 14.19
CA LEU A 110 28.76 -61.29 14.30
C LEU A 110 29.21 -60.36 13.17
N ILE A 111 30.51 -60.26 12.89
CA ILE A 111 31.04 -59.49 11.77
C ILE A 111 30.45 -60.02 10.45
N ALA A 112 30.38 -61.34 10.27
CA ALA A 112 29.81 -61.95 9.07
C ALA A 112 28.32 -61.63 8.89
N ALA A 113 27.52 -61.71 9.96
CA ALA A 113 26.09 -61.38 9.92
C ALA A 113 25.85 -59.91 9.59
N GLU A 114 26.58 -59.02 10.26
CA GLU A 114 26.47 -57.57 10.05
C GLU A 114 26.95 -57.17 8.65
N TYR A 115 27.95 -57.86 8.10
CA TYR A 115 28.42 -57.59 6.74
C TYR A 115 27.39 -57.97 5.68
N ALA A 116 26.62 -59.04 5.92
CA ALA A 116 25.53 -59.46 5.01
C ALA A 116 24.40 -58.42 4.93
N GLU A 117 24.15 -57.68 6.02
CA GLU A 117 23.17 -56.59 6.07
C GLU A 117 23.76 -55.25 5.58
N ASN A 118 24.88 -54.83 6.16
CA ASN A 118 25.58 -53.59 5.81
C ASN A 118 27.09 -53.70 6.11
N TRP A 119 27.89 -53.81 5.04
CA TRP A 119 29.35 -53.93 5.13
C TRP A 119 30.03 -52.73 5.82
N GLN A 120 29.42 -51.54 5.83
CA GLN A 120 29.95 -50.36 6.52
C GLN A 120 29.82 -50.50 8.05
N VAL A 121 28.71 -51.06 8.52
CA VAL A 121 28.53 -51.39 9.94
C VAL A 121 29.54 -52.45 10.38
N ALA A 122 29.71 -53.51 9.60
CA ALA A 122 30.73 -54.53 9.87
C ALA A 122 32.17 -53.96 9.85
N SER A 123 32.45 -52.99 8.96
CA SER A 123 33.73 -52.29 8.91
C SER A 123 33.98 -51.48 10.18
N GLY A 124 32.96 -50.77 10.67
CA GLY A 124 33.03 -50.07 11.96
C GLY A 124 33.29 -51.01 13.13
N MET A 125 32.68 -52.20 13.11
CA MET A 125 32.89 -53.22 14.14
C MET A 125 34.32 -53.76 14.13
N TYR A 126 34.83 -54.10 12.96
CA TYR A 126 36.21 -54.53 12.81
C TYR A 126 37.20 -53.45 13.27
N ALA A 127 37.00 -52.20 12.85
CA ALA A 127 37.89 -51.09 13.18
C ALA A 127 38.00 -50.85 14.69
N TYR A 128 36.91 -51.07 15.43
CA TYR A 128 36.91 -51.03 16.89
C TYR A 128 37.85 -52.08 17.51
N PHE A 129 37.73 -53.35 17.10
CA PHE A 129 38.60 -54.40 17.62
C PHE A 129 40.05 -54.25 17.16
N ALA A 130 40.25 -53.75 15.92
CA ALA A 130 41.57 -53.50 15.35
C ALA A 130 42.24 -52.25 15.94
N ARG A 131 41.53 -51.48 16.79
CA ARG A 131 41.96 -50.18 17.32
C ARG A 131 42.33 -49.17 16.23
N LYS A 132 41.63 -49.24 15.10
CA LYS A 132 41.80 -48.37 13.92
C LYS A 132 40.62 -47.40 13.79
N ILE A 133 40.24 -46.74 14.88
CA ILE A 133 39.18 -45.73 14.84
C ILE A 133 39.82 -44.38 14.49
N ASP A 134 39.42 -43.81 13.36
CA ASP A 134 39.82 -42.48 12.94
C ASP A 134 38.61 -41.55 12.70
N ARG A 135 38.89 -40.27 12.45
CA ARG A 135 37.86 -39.23 12.28
C ARG A 135 36.99 -39.46 11.05
N ASN A 136 37.54 -40.02 9.97
CA ASN A 136 36.80 -40.27 8.73
C ASN A 136 35.86 -41.47 8.88
N LEU A 137 36.24 -42.45 9.71
CA LEU A 137 35.37 -43.55 10.08
C LEU A 137 34.18 -43.07 10.91
N LEU A 138 34.42 -42.21 11.90
CA LEU A 138 33.38 -41.69 12.80
C LEU A 138 32.40 -40.71 12.11
N SER A 139 32.75 -40.13 10.96
CA SER A 139 31.85 -39.26 10.21
C SER A 139 30.83 -40.02 9.36
N ASN A 140 31.04 -41.32 9.12
CA ASN A 140 30.07 -42.18 8.45
C ASN A 140 29.13 -42.82 9.49
N PHE A 141 27.84 -42.52 9.43
CA PHE A 141 26.86 -42.97 10.43
C PHE A 141 26.82 -44.50 10.58
N ASP A 142 26.91 -45.25 9.48
CA ASP A 142 26.87 -46.72 9.52
C ASP A 142 28.14 -47.30 10.14
N MET A 143 29.31 -46.75 9.83
CA MET A 143 30.57 -47.17 10.46
C MET A 143 30.61 -46.78 11.94
N PHE A 144 30.10 -45.61 12.30
CA PHE A 144 29.94 -45.20 13.69
C PHE A 144 28.99 -46.13 14.46
N LEU A 145 27.86 -46.50 13.85
CA LEU A 145 26.93 -47.49 14.40
C LEU A 145 27.64 -48.84 14.61
N GLY A 146 28.48 -49.25 13.68
CA GLY A 146 29.36 -50.42 13.82
C GLY A 146 30.29 -50.33 15.02
N VAL A 147 30.95 -49.20 15.23
CA VAL A 147 31.80 -48.96 16.40
C VAL A 147 30.99 -49.08 17.71
N LEU A 148 29.78 -48.53 17.75
CA LEU A 148 28.88 -48.66 18.91
C LEU A 148 28.44 -50.10 19.15
N LYS A 149 28.07 -50.84 18.09
CA LYS A 149 27.73 -52.26 18.17
C LYS A 149 28.89 -53.10 18.69
N ALA A 150 30.11 -52.86 18.22
CA ALA A 150 31.30 -53.55 18.71
C ALA A 150 31.65 -53.19 20.16
N HIS A 151 31.47 -51.92 20.55
CA HIS A 151 31.58 -51.50 21.94
C HIS A 151 30.56 -52.21 22.83
N TRP A 152 29.30 -52.26 22.43
CA TRP A 152 28.25 -53.00 23.14
C TRP A 152 28.48 -54.51 23.15
N PHE A 153 29.03 -55.09 22.10
CA PHE A 153 29.40 -56.51 22.08
C PHE A 153 30.52 -56.80 23.09
N ARG A 154 31.55 -55.96 23.15
CA ARG A 154 32.64 -56.08 24.14
C ARG A 154 32.13 -55.96 25.57
N ASP A 155 31.34 -54.93 25.84
CA ASP A 155 30.88 -54.58 27.19
C ASP A 155 29.60 -55.34 27.59
N GLY A 156 28.86 -55.90 26.63
CA GLY A 156 27.65 -56.72 26.79
C GLY A 156 27.91 -58.09 27.40
N SER A 157 29.17 -58.46 27.62
CA SER A 157 29.54 -59.56 28.51
C SER A 157 29.62 -59.16 30.00
N ARG A 158 29.40 -57.88 30.36
CA ARG A 158 29.50 -57.42 31.76
C ARG A 158 28.40 -56.51 32.32
N ALA A 159 27.49 -55.92 31.56
CA ALA A 159 26.32 -55.22 32.15
C ALA A 159 25.23 -54.87 31.12
N ILE A 160 24.33 -55.81 30.84
CA ILE A 160 23.08 -55.51 30.13
C ILE A 160 21.99 -55.41 31.20
N ASP A 161 21.73 -54.19 31.68
CA ASP A 161 20.38 -53.77 32.14
C ASP A 161 20.36 -52.29 32.61
N ALA A 162 21.32 -51.85 33.43
CA ALA A 162 21.24 -50.52 34.06
C ALA A 162 21.58 -49.36 33.10
N THR A 163 22.63 -49.49 32.29
CA THR A 163 23.11 -48.40 31.43
C THR A 163 22.23 -48.20 30.20
N ALA A 164 21.73 -49.28 29.59
CA ALA A 164 20.83 -49.20 28.43
C ALA A 164 19.49 -48.54 28.81
N THR A 165 18.88 -48.95 29.92
CA THR A 165 17.66 -48.32 30.47
C THR A 165 17.88 -46.83 30.76
N SER A 166 19.05 -46.45 31.29
CA SER A 166 19.37 -45.05 31.57
C SER A 166 19.53 -44.19 30.30
N VAL A 167 20.08 -44.75 29.22
CA VAL A 167 20.28 -44.04 27.95
C VAL A 167 18.97 -43.93 27.20
N VAL A 168 18.19 -45.02 27.12
CA VAL A 168 16.85 -45.02 26.52
C VAL A 168 15.94 -44.04 27.26
N GLY A 169 15.91 -44.08 28.60
CA GLY A 169 15.12 -43.12 29.39
C GLY A 169 15.54 -41.66 29.19
N LYS A 170 16.84 -41.38 29.00
CA LYS A 170 17.32 -40.03 28.65
C LYS A 170 16.87 -39.60 27.26
N LEU A 171 16.92 -40.50 26.27
CA LEU A 171 16.42 -40.21 24.92
C LEU A 171 14.91 -39.99 24.92
N GLU A 172 14.13 -40.83 25.60
CA GLU A 172 12.68 -40.66 25.71
C GLU A 172 12.32 -39.32 26.36
N ASN A 173 13.02 -38.94 27.42
CA ASN A 173 12.80 -37.65 28.07
C ASN A 173 13.20 -36.47 27.17
N GLN A 174 14.29 -36.59 26.40
CA GLN A 174 14.66 -35.57 25.41
C GLN A 174 13.62 -35.47 24.29
N VAL A 175 13.14 -36.60 23.76
CA VAL A 175 12.10 -36.63 22.72
C VAL A 175 10.80 -36.01 23.24
N LYS A 176 10.38 -36.34 24.47
CA LYS A 176 9.20 -35.72 25.11
C LYS A 176 9.38 -34.21 25.31
N SER A 177 10.54 -33.80 25.81
CA SER A 177 10.89 -32.39 25.99
C SER A 177 10.84 -31.62 24.66
N TYR A 178 11.35 -32.22 23.58
CA TYR A 178 11.25 -31.62 22.25
C TYR A 178 9.81 -31.57 21.74
N ASP A 179 9.01 -32.62 21.89
CA ASP A 179 7.59 -32.62 21.48
C ASP A 179 6.78 -31.55 22.21
N GLU A 180 6.93 -31.45 23.54
CA GLU A 180 6.28 -30.41 24.35
C GLU A 180 6.69 -29.00 23.91
N THR A 181 7.99 -28.79 23.66
CA THR A 181 8.50 -27.50 23.18
C THR A 181 7.95 -27.18 21.78
N PHE A 182 7.88 -28.16 20.89
CA PHE A 182 7.37 -27.99 19.53
C PHE A 182 5.88 -27.65 19.54
N ARG A 183 5.07 -28.35 20.35
CA ARG A 183 3.65 -28.04 20.54
C ARG A 183 3.43 -26.65 21.11
N ALA A 184 4.20 -26.25 22.12
CA ALA A 184 4.11 -24.92 22.70
C ALA A 184 4.48 -23.83 21.69
N MET A 185 5.51 -24.06 20.87
CA MET A 185 5.87 -23.13 19.78
C MET A 185 4.76 -23.01 18.74
N PHE A 186 4.15 -24.12 18.31
CA PHE A 186 3.02 -24.09 17.36
C PHE A 186 1.80 -23.38 17.93
N ALA A 187 1.39 -23.70 19.16
CA ALA A 187 0.25 -23.03 19.80
C ALA A 187 0.48 -21.51 19.93
N ARG A 188 1.73 -21.09 20.24
CA ARG A 188 2.10 -19.68 20.29
C ARG A 188 2.06 -19.02 18.92
N ALA A 189 2.54 -19.70 17.88
CA ALA A 189 2.51 -19.19 16.52
C ALA A 189 1.07 -19.02 16.00
N GLU A 190 0.21 -20.02 16.24
CA GLU A 190 -1.20 -19.97 15.89
C GLU A 190 -1.93 -18.82 16.61
N GLY A 191 -1.72 -18.68 17.92
CA GLY A 191 -2.28 -17.55 18.68
C GLY A 191 -1.81 -16.18 18.17
N GLN A 192 -0.55 -16.05 17.75
CA GLN A 192 -0.05 -14.81 17.15
C GLN A 192 -0.68 -14.53 15.79
N ILE A 193 -0.90 -15.56 14.97
CA ILE A 193 -1.54 -15.43 13.65
C ILE A 193 -2.99 -14.97 13.82
N ASP A 194 -3.73 -15.55 14.76
CA ASP A 194 -5.13 -15.21 14.98
C ASP A 194 -5.30 -13.81 15.57
N ASP A 195 -4.45 -13.43 16.52
CA ASP A 195 -4.41 -12.06 17.05
C ASP A 195 -4.01 -11.05 15.96
N TYR A 196 -3.04 -11.38 15.10
CA TYR A 196 -2.68 -10.54 13.96
C TYR A 196 -3.84 -10.37 12.96
N LYS A 197 -4.56 -11.46 12.65
CA LYS A 197 -5.77 -11.41 11.80
C LYS A 197 -6.86 -10.54 12.43
N ALA A 198 -7.15 -10.72 13.72
CA ALA A 198 -8.16 -9.95 14.43
C ALA A 198 -7.83 -8.45 14.41
N ARG A 199 -6.58 -8.09 14.74
CA ARG A 199 -6.11 -6.69 14.73
C ARG A 199 -6.12 -6.08 13.33
N ASN A 200 -5.79 -6.85 12.29
CA ASN A 200 -5.87 -6.35 10.91
C ASN A 200 -7.31 -6.19 10.44
N GLN A 201 -8.22 -7.09 10.83
CA GLN A 201 -9.63 -6.97 10.49
C GLN A 201 -10.27 -5.74 11.16
N GLU A 202 -9.98 -5.52 12.45
CA GLU A 202 -10.43 -4.32 13.17
C GLU A 202 -9.90 -3.05 12.49
N LYS A 203 -8.61 -3.01 12.12
CA LYS A 203 -8.02 -1.88 11.39
C LYS A 203 -8.65 -1.67 10.02
N ALA A 204 -8.94 -2.74 9.27
CA ALA A 204 -9.60 -2.65 7.97
C ALA A 204 -11.01 -2.07 8.11
N GLN A 205 -11.79 -2.55 9.08
CA GLN A 205 -13.13 -2.02 9.36
C GLN A 205 -13.08 -0.55 9.81
N ALA A 206 -12.16 -0.20 10.70
CA ALA A 206 -11.98 1.18 11.16
C ALA A 206 -11.53 2.11 10.01
N PHE A 207 -10.66 1.62 9.13
CA PHE A 207 -10.24 2.36 7.93
C PHE A 207 -11.42 2.59 6.98
N ASP A 208 -12.18 1.55 6.66
CA ASP A 208 -13.34 1.64 5.76
C ASP A 208 -14.41 2.60 6.32
N GLN A 209 -14.70 2.50 7.62
CA GLN A 209 -15.62 3.42 8.28
C GLN A 209 -15.12 4.86 8.22
N THR A 210 -13.86 5.10 8.60
CA THR A 210 -13.25 6.44 8.58
C THR A 210 -13.20 7.01 7.17
N ALA A 211 -12.87 6.20 6.17
CA ALA A 211 -12.83 6.59 4.78
C ALA A 211 -14.23 6.99 4.30
N SER A 212 -15.24 6.16 4.57
CA SER A 212 -16.63 6.45 4.20
C SER A 212 -17.15 7.73 4.85
N GLU A 213 -16.91 7.93 6.14
CA GLU A 213 -17.30 9.15 6.86
C GLU A 213 -16.62 10.39 6.26
N ARG A 214 -15.31 10.32 5.98
CA ARG A 214 -14.57 11.43 5.38
C ARG A 214 -14.99 11.73 3.95
N PHE A 215 -15.24 10.70 3.13
CA PHE A 215 -15.73 10.90 1.76
C PHE A 215 -17.13 11.51 1.75
N SER A 216 -18.03 11.05 2.63
CA SER A 216 -19.36 11.63 2.78
C SER A 216 -19.31 13.09 3.23
N ALA A 217 -18.48 13.40 4.23
CA ALA A 217 -18.27 14.78 4.68
C ALA A 217 -17.66 15.67 3.59
N PHE A 218 -16.69 15.15 2.84
CA PHE A 218 -16.09 15.84 1.70
C PHE A 218 -17.11 16.10 0.60
N ASP A 219 -17.90 15.11 0.20
CA ASP A 219 -18.90 15.24 -0.85
C ASP A 219 -20.01 16.23 -0.44
N ALA A 220 -20.47 16.17 0.81
CA ALA A 220 -21.40 17.14 1.36
C ALA A 220 -20.84 18.57 1.32
N HIS A 221 -19.59 18.76 1.75
CA HIS A 221 -18.93 20.07 1.72
C HIS A 221 -18.69 20.56 0.29
N PHE A 222 -18.28 19.67 -0.62
CA PHE A 222 -18.07 19.98 -2.02
C PHE A 222 -19.36 20.42 -2.71
N ARG A 223 -20.47 19.71 -2.50
CA ARG A 223 -21.80 20.11 -2.98
C ARG A 223 -22.20 21.47 -2.44
N GLU A 224 -22.04 21.70 -1.14
CA GLU A 224 -22.35 22.99 -0.52
C GLU A 224 -21.52 24.13 -1.13
N GLN A 225 -20.22 23.94 -1.34
CA GLN A 225 -19.37 24.95 -1.97
C GLN A 225 -19.75 25.18 -3.44
N ASN A 226 -20.10 24.12 -4.17
CA ASN A 226 -20.53 24.23 -5.55
C ASN A 226 -21.86 25.02 -5.67
N ASP A 227 -22.83 24.75 -4.80
CA ASP A 227 -24.09 25.49 -4.75
C ASP A 227 -23.89 26.96 -4.38
N ARG A 228 -22.97 27.25 -3.43
CA ARG A 228 -22.57 28.62 -3.10
C ARG A 228 -21.92 29.32 -4.29
N PHE A 229 -21.05 28.63 -5.03
CA PHE A 229 -20.39 29.18 -6.20
C PHE A 229 -21.41 29.48 -7.32
N GLU A 230 -22.34 28.56 -7.58
CA GLU A 230 -23.40 28.77 -8.58
C GLU A 230 -24.29 29.97 -8.20
N ASN A 231 -24.70 30.07 -6.93
CA ASN A 231 -25.47 31.21 -6.45
C ASN A 231 -24.69 32.54 -6.52
N LEU A 232 -23.40 32.52 -6.18
CA LEU A 232 -22.54 33.70 -6.30
C LEU A 232 -22.40 34.12 -7.77
N SER A 233 -22.19 33.17 -8.67
CA SER A 233 -22.09 33.41 -10.11
C SER A 233 -23.36 34.07 -10.66
N LYS A 234 -24.54 33.51 -10.35
CA LYS A 234 -25.84 34.09 -10.72
C LYS A 234 -26.04 35.50 -10.17
N THR A 235 -25.69 35.71 -8.90
CA THR A 235 -25.79 37.04 -8.25
C THR A 235 -24.88 38.06 -8.93
N TYR A 236 -23.67 37.64 -9.31
CA TYR A 236 -22.70 38.50 -9.98
C TYR A 236 -23.10 38.82 -11.43
N GLU A 237 -23.65 37.86 -12.15
CA GLU A 237 -24.19 38.07 -13.49
C GLU A 237 -25.35 39.08 -13.47
N GLU A 238 -26.29 38.94 -12.54
CA GLU A 238 -27.37 39.92 -12.34
C GLU A 238 -26.83 41.31 -11.96
N TYR A 239 -25.80 41.37 -11.12
CA TYR A 239 -25.12 42.62 -10.78
C TYR A 239 -24.52 43.30 -12.01
N LEU A 240 -23.78 42.57 -12.86
CA LEU A 240 -23.23 43.11 -14.09
C LEU A 240 -24.32 43.60 -15.04
N ARG A 241 -25.43 42.86 -15.16
CA ARG A 241 -26.57 43.23 -16.01
C ARG A 241 -27.21 44.56 -15.60
N LEU A 242 -27.34 44.82 -14.30
CA LEU A 242 -28.10 45.97 -13.79
C LEU A 242 -27.23 47.18 -13.42
N LYS A 243 -25.93 47.00 -13.15
CA LYS A 243 -25.01 48.09 -12.81
C LYS A 243 -24.91 49.14 -13.92
N GLY A 244 -24.79 48.71 -15.17
CA GLY A 244 -24.71 49.60 -16.33
C GLY A 244 -25.94 50.52 -16.44
N PRO A 245 -27.16 49.96 -16.53
CA PRO A 245 -28.40 50.72 -16.54
C PRO A 245 -28.58 51.63 -15.31
N ALA A 246 -28.28 51.14 -14.10
CA ALA A 246 -28.41 51.95 -12.87
C ALA A 246 -27.52 53.20 -12.89
N ARG A 247 -26.28 53.05 -13.38
CA ARG A 247 -25.36 54.17 -13.55
C ARG A 247 -25.87 55.16 -14.59
N TYR A 248 -26.35 54.67 -15.72
CA TYR A 248 -26.94 55.50 -16.77
C TYR A 248 -28.11 56.34 -16.25
N TRP A 249 -29.07 55.74 -15.53
CA TRP A 249 -30.19 56.48 -14.94
C TRP A 249 -29.75 57.53 -13.93
N SER A 250 -28.73 57.23 -13.12
CA SER A 250 -28.16 58.21 -12.18
C SER A 250 -27.49 59.39 -12.90
N GLU A 251 -26.79 59.15 -14.00
CA GLU A 251 -26.16 60.20 -14.80
C GLU A 251 -27.22 61.03 -15.55
N LEU A 252 -28.25 60.37 -16.08
CA LEU A 252 -29.38 61.00 -16.75
C LEU A 252 -30.19 61.90 -15.79
N ALA A 253 -30.40 61.45 -14.55
CA ALA A 253 -31.07 62.24 -13.51
C ALA A 253 -30.34 63.57 -13.25
N LYS A 254 -29.01 63.54 -13.15
CA LYS A 254 -28.17 64.75 -12.98
C LYS A 254 -28.25 65.67 -14.19
N SER A 255 -28.27 65.12 -15.40
CA SER A 255 -28.40 65.90 -16.63
C SER A 255 -29.74 66.65 -16.69
N TYR A 256 -30.85 65.97 -16.40
CA TYR A 256 -32.17 66.61 -16.39
C TYR A 256 -32.34 67.60 -15.24
N GLU A 257 -31.75 67.34 -14.07
CA GLU A 257 -31.73 68.27 -12.95
C GLU A 257 -31.05 69.59 -13.34
N SER A 258 -29.87 69.50 -13.98
CA SER A 258 -29.14 70.67 -14.49
C SER A 258 -29.97 71.45 -15.53
N LYS A 259 -30.61 70.76 -16.47
CA LYS A 259 -31.52 71.39 -17.45
C LYS A 259 -32.71 72.08 -16.76
N GLY A 260 -33.29 71.46 -15.74
CA GLY A 260 -34.39 72.05 -14.96
C GLY A 260 -33.97 73.33 -14.26
N TYR A 261 -32.80 73.36 -13.64
CA TYR A 261 -32.23 74.57 -13.06
C TYR A 261 -31.94 75.66 -14.09
N ASN A 262 -31.44 75.29 -15.29
CA ASN A 262 -31.24 76.25 -16.36
C ASN A 262 -32.56 76.88 -16.81
N TRP A 263 -33.62 76.09 -17.03
CA TRP A 263 -34.95 76.62 -17.38
C TRP A 263 -35.58 77.46 -16.28
N ARG A 264 -35.38 77.09 -15.01
CA ARG A 264 -35.78 77.91 -13.86
C ARG A 264 -35.07 79.27 -13.86
N ASN A 265 -33.77 79.28 -14.12
CA ASN A 265 -32.99 80.52 -14.18
C ASN A 265 -33.43 81.40 -15.36
N TRP A 266 -33.75 80.80 -16.51
CA TRP A 266 -34.37 81.50 -17.64
C TRP A 266 -35.75 82.09 -17.29
N ALA A 267 -36.61 81.32 -16.62
CA ALA A 267 -37.91 81.83 -16.17
C ALA A 267 -37.76 83.03 -15.22
N ALA A 268 -36.80 82.97 -14.29
CA ALA A 268 -36.48 84.07 -13.39
C ALA A 268 -35.94 85.30 -14.14
N ALA A 269 -35.05 85.11 -15.12
CA ALA A 269 -34.52 86.18 -15.95
C ALA A 269 -35.62 86.86 -16.78
N ILE A 270 -36.47 86.08 -17.45
CA ILE A 270 -37.61 86.61 -18.23
C ILE A 270 -38.57 87.37 -17.30
N SER A 271 -38.85 86.84 -16.11
CA SER A 271 -39.70 87.52 -15.12
C SER A 271 -39.09 88.84 -14.65
N GLY A 272 -37.78 88.87 -14.40
CA GLY A 272 -37.06 90.09 -14.04
C GLY A 272 -37.10 91.16 -15.14
N VAL A 273 -36.87 90.77 -16.40
CA VAL A 273 -37.01 91.66 -17.57
C VAL A 273 -38.44 92.17 -17.69
N PHE A 274 -39.44 91.30 -17.51
CA PHE A 274 -40.84 91.67 -17.58
C PHE A 274 -41.24 92.69 -16.50
N ILE A 275 -40.84 92.45 -15.25
CA ILE A 275 -41.05 93.40 -14.14
C ILE A 275 -40.36 94.73 -14.45
N GLY A 276 -39.10 94.71 -14.89
CA GLY A 276 -38.37 95.93 -15.27
C GLY A 276 -39.07 96.71 -16.38
N LEU A 277 -39.62 96.02 -17.39
CA LEU A 277 -40.38 96.64 -18.47
C LEU A 277 -41.69 97.26 -17.95
N LEU A 278 -42.43 96.59 -17.07
CA LEU A 278 -43.64 97.14 -16.44
C LEU A 278 -43.33 98.38 -15.59
N VAL A 279 -42.24 98.34 -14.81
CA VAL A 279 -41.78 99.48 -14.01
C VAL A 279 -41.41 100.66 -14.92
N ALA A 280 -40.62 100.43 -15.98
CA ALA A 280 -40.25 101.47 -16.93
C ALA A 280 -41.48 102.10 -17.62
N MET A 281 -42.47 101.27 -17.95
CA MET A 281 -43.73 101.72 -18.53
C MET A 281 -44.56 102.57 -17.55
N LEU A 282 -44.51 102.26 -16.26
CA LEU A 282 -45.18 103.04 -15.20
C LEU A 282 -44.49 104.40 -14.94
N TYR A 283 -43.16 104.44 -15.00
CA TYR A 283 -42.39 105.67 -14.76
C TYR A 283 -42.41 106.66 -15.94
N ASN A 284 -42.64 106.20 -17.18
CA ASN A 284 -42.68 107.06 -18.36
C ASN A 284 -43.98 106.91 -19.19
N PRO A 285 -45.15 107.30 -18.63
CA PRO A 285 -46.44 107.12 -19.29
C PRO A 285 -46.63 107.87 -20.63
N PRO A 286 -46.07 109.09 -20.86
CA PRO A 286 -46.29 109.85 -22.10
C PRO A 286 -45.83 109.13 -23.39
N VAL A 287 -44.99 108.11 -23.27
CA VAL A 287 -44.46 107.33 -24.42
C VAL A 287 -45.56 106.52 -25.09
N LEU A 288 -46.45 105.89 -24.31
CA LEU A 288 -47.50 105.01 -24.83
C LEU A 288 -48.92 105.55 -24.58
N TYR A 289 -49.09 106.45 -23.61
CA TYR A 289 -50.37 107.03 -23.24
C TYR A 289 -50.35 108.56 -23.32
N GLU A 290 -51.50 109.17 -23.63
CA GLU A 290 -51.77 110.58 -23.42
C GLU A 290 -52.36 110.76 -22.02
N LEU A 291 -51.74 111.65 -21.24
CA LEU A 291 -52.18 112.01 -19.89
C LEU A 291 -53.35 113.00 -19.95
N THR A 292 -54.46 112.61 -20.59
CA THR A 292 -55.70 113.37 -20.71
C THR A 292 -56.83 112.69 -19.92
N GLN A 293 -57.90 113.43 -19.61
CA GLN A 293 -59.09 112.87 -18.94
C GLN A 293 -59.90 111.94 -19.86
N GLU A 294 -59.66 111.98 -21.18
CA GLU A 294 -60.32 111.13 -22.16
C GLU A 294 -59.48 109.87 -22.45
N PHE A 295 -59.98 108.72 -22.01
CA PHE A 295 -59.32 107.44 -22.27
C PHE A 295 -59.36 107.03 -23.75
N TRP A 296 -60.38 107.46 -24.50
CA TRP A 296 -60.68 107.02 -25.87
C TRP A 296 -59.85 107.69 -26.98
N THR A 297 -58.66 108.23 -26.67
CA THR A 297 -57.78 108.80 -27.70
C THR A 297 -57.07 107.69 -28.50
N SER A 298 -56.78 107.96 -29.78
CA SER A 298 -56.08 107.03 -30.69
C SER A 298 -54.78 106.48 -30.13
N LYS A 299 -54.01 107.31 -29.41
CA LYS A 299 -52.74 106.91 -28.77
C LYS A 299 -52.95 105.97 -27.58
N ASN A 300 -53.94 106.24 -26.72
CA ASN A 300 -54.28 105.39 -25.56
C ASN A 300 -54.78 103.99 -25.97
N ILE A 301 -55.57 103.91 -27.03
CA ILE A 301 -56.06 102.64 -27.58
C ILE A 301 -54.89 101.80 -28.14
N LYS A 302 -54.01 102.41 -28.94
CA LYS A 302 -52.82 101.73 -29.49
C LYS A 302 -51.87 101.27 -28.37
N GLY A 303 -51.61 102.13 -27.38
CA GLY A 303 -50.80 101.81 -26.22
C GLY A 303 -51.35 100.60 -25.46
N THR A 304 -52.65 100.56 -25.19
CA THR A 304 -53.32 99.45 -24.51
C THR A 304 -53.21 98.12 -25.28
N ILE A 305 -53.43 98.14 -26.60
CA ILE A 305 -53.30 96.93 -27.44
C ILE A 305 -51.86 96.41 -27.43
N ILE A 306 -50.87 97.29 -27.58
CA ILE A 306 -49.45 96.92 -27.55
C ILE A 306 -49.09 96.33 -26.19
N SER A 307 -49.51 96.97 -25.09
CA SER A 307 -49.31 96.45 -23.73
C SER A 307 -49.93 95.08 -23.54
N ALA A 308 -51.15 94.86 -24.01
CA ALA A 308 -51.83 93.57 -23.91
C ALA A 308 -51.05 92.47 -24.64
N ILE A 309 -50.53 92.74 -25.84
CA ILE A 309 -49.69 91.79 -26.60
C ILE A 309 -48.38 91.50 -25.86
N VAL A 310 -47.70 92.53 -25.35
CA VAL A 310 -46.43 92.37 -24.62
C VAL A 310 -46.65 91.56 -23.34
N VAL A 311 -47.64 91.91 -22.52
CA VAL A 311 -47.99 91.20 -21.29
C VAL A 311 -48.35 89.74 -21.59
N SER A 312 -49.17 89.50 -22.62
CA SER A 312 -49.56 88.13 -23.01
C SER A 312 -48.36 87.31 -23.48
N THR A 313 -47.45 87.91 -24.24
CA THR A 313 -46.23 87.26 -24.74
C THR A 313 -45.30 86.88 -23.59
N PHE A 314 -45.05 87.78 -22.64
CA PHE A 314 -44.23 87.49 -21.46
C PHE A 314 -44.88 86.46 -20.55
N ALA A 315 -46.18 86.56 -20.30
CA ALA A 315 -46.93 85.57 -19.52
C ALA A 315 -46.81 84.17 -20.15
N TYR A 316 -46.97 84.07 -21.47
CA TYR A 316 -46.78 82.81 -22.19
C TYR A 316 -45.33 82.30 -22.12
N ALA A 317 -44.33 83.16 -22.31
CA ALA A 317 -42.92 82.77 -22.24
C ALA A 317 -42.50 82.28 -20.84
N ILE A 318 -42.99 82.93 -19.78
CA ILE A 318 -42.80 82.49 -18.40
C ILE A 318 -43.49 81.15 -18.19
N GLN A 319 -44.76 81.00 -18.60
CA GLN A 319 -45.48 79.73 -18.46
C GLN A 319 -44.78 78.59 -19.20
N PHE A 320 -44.26 78.86 -20.40
CA PHE A 320 -43.54 77.89 -21.22
C PHE A 320 -42.23 77.44 -20.54
N THR A 321 -41.41 78.39 -20.08
CA THR A 321 -40.14 78.06 -19.39
C THR A 321 -40.36 77.35 -18.05
N VAL A 322 -41.40 77.72 -17.30
CA VAL A 322 -41.82 77.01 -16.08
C VAL A 322 -42.25 75.57 -16.42
N LYS A 323 -43.03 75.35 -17.48
CA LYS A 323 -43.40 74.00 -17.94
C LYS A 323 -42.17 73.16 -18.31
N LEU A 324 -41.18 73.75 -18.98
CA LEU A 324 -39.93 73.05 -19.32
C LEU A 324 -39.08 72.72 -18.08
N ALA A 325 -39.02 73.62 -17.10
CA ALA A 325 -38.33 73.40 -15.84
C ALA A 325 -38.98 72.24 -15.06
N LEU A 326 -40.30 72.30 -14.87
CA LEU A 326 -41.07 71.24 -14.20
C LEU A 326 -40.92 69.90 -14.92
N SER A 327 -41.02 69.88 -16.25
CA SER A 327 -40.78 68.67 -17.04
C SER A 327 -39.40 68.08 -16.77
N SER A 328 -38.35 68.90 -16.81
CA SER A 328 -36.98 68.43 -16.58
C SER A 328 -36.80 67.89 -15.15
N PHE A 329 -37.38 68.54 -14.14
CA PHE A 329 -37.36 68.03 -12.77
C PHE A 329 -38.14 66.73 -12.61
N HIS A 330 -39.28 66.56 -13.28
CA HIS A 330 -40.02 65.30 -13.28
C HIS A 330 -39.19 64.16 -13.89
N LEU A 331 -38.57 64.36 -15.06
CA LEU A 331 -37.69 63.36 -15.67
C LEU A 331 -36.48 63.04 -14.80
N SER A 332 -35.92 64.05 -14.12
CA SER A 332 -34.83 63.84 -13.16
C SER A 332 -35.27 62.96 -11.99
N ARG A 333 -36.45 63.23 -11.42
CA ARG A 333 -36.98 62.46 -10.28
C ARG A 333 -37.29 61.02 -10.65
N ASP A 334 -37.93 60.80 -11.80
CA ASP A 334 -38.19 59.46 -12.35
C ASP A 334 -36.88 58.67 -12.55
N ALA A 335 -35.88 59.26 -13.19
CA ALA A 335 -34.58 58.63 -13.38
C ALA A 335 -33.87 58.33 -12.04
N LYS A 336 -34.00 59.21 -11.05
CA LYS A 336 -33.45 59.03 -9.70
C LYS A 336 -34.15 57.89 -8.94
N GLU A 337 -35.48 57.83 -9.01
CA GLU A 337 -36.29 56.77 -8.41
C GLU A 337 -35.90 55.40 -9.00
N ARG A 338 -35.78 55.28 -10.33
CA ARG A 338 -35.33 54.04 -11.00
C ARG A 338 -33.91 53.62 -10.61
N ALA A 339 -32.99 54.57 -10.50
CA ALA A 339 -31.62 54.27 -10.04
C ALA A 339 -31.63 53.74 -8.60
N GLN A 340 -32.37 54.38 -7.69
CA GLN A 340 -32.47 53.96 -6.29
C GLN A 340 -33.14 52.59 -6.13
N LEU A 341 -34.23 52.34 -6.85
CA LEU A 341 -34.90 51.04 -6.85
C LEU A 341 -33.96 49.94 -7.40
N THR A 342 -33.12 50.24 -8.39
CA THR A 342 -32.15 49.26 -8.92
C THR A 342 -31.08 48.94 -7.88
N TYR A 343 -30.58 49.94 -7.16
CA TYR A 343 -29.65 49.71 -6.05
C TYR A 343 -30.30 48.92 -4.92
N PHE A 344 -31.55 49.21 -4.59
CA PHE A 344 -32.30 48.48 -3.59
C PHE A 344 -32.50 47.00 -3.99
N TYR A 345 -32.87 46.74 -5.25
CA TYR A 345 -32.93 45.38 -5.80
C TYR A 345 -31.59 44.66 -5.68
N LEU A 346 -30.49 45.29 -6.11
CA LEU A 346 -29.14 44.70 -6.03
C LEU A 346 -28.72 44.43 -4.58
N ALA A 347 -29.10 45.28 -3.63
CA ALA A 347 -28.84 45.07 -2.20
C ALA A 347 -29.66 43.90 -1.63
N MET A 348 -30.93 43.79 -1.99
CA MET A 348 -31.77 42.66 -1.58
C MET A 348 -31.33 41.34 -2.21
N LEU A 349 -30.89 41.37 -3.47
CA LEU A 349 -30.34 40.21 -4.17
C LEU A 349 -29.09 39.68 -3.46
N LYS A 350 -28.18 40.58 -3.09
CA LYS A 350 -26.95 40.25 -2.33
C LYS A 350 -27.26 39.61 -0.97
N ASN A 351 -28.31 40.07 -0.28
CA ASN A 351 -28.70 39.55 1.03
C ASN A 351 -29.60 38.29 0.95
N GLY A 352 -29.86 37.76 -0.26
CA GLY A 352 -30.71 36.58 -0.45
C GLY A 352 -32.18 36.81 -0.07
N ALA A 353 -32.63 38.06 0.02
CA ALA A 353 -33.92 38.44 0.61
C ALA A 353 -35.07 38.52 -0.42
N LEU A 354 -34.84 38.14 -1.67
CA LEU A 354 -35.81 38.27 -2.78
C LEU A 354 -36.27 36.91 -3.30
N GLN A 355 -37.55 36.60 -3.14
CA GLN A 355 -38.20 35.45 -3.80
C GLN A 355 -38.36 35.71 -5.30
N GLU A 356 -38.40 34.64 -6.11
CA GLU A 356 -38.42 34.74 -7.57
C GLU A 356 -39.68 35.45 -8.12
N SER A 357 -40.80 35.35 -7.41
CA SER A 357 -42.04 36.10 -7.67
C SER A 357 -41.88 37.62 -7.46
N GLU A 358 -41.09 38.02 -6.47
CA GLU A 358 -40.83 39.43 -6.13
C GLU A 358 -39.87 40.07 -7.13
N ARG A 359 -38.96 39.29 -7.73
CA ARG A 359 -38.03 39.77 -8.76
C ARG A 359 -38.78 40.30 -9.98
N GLY A 360 -39.78 39.58 -10.47
CA GLY A 360 -40.57 39.99 -11.64
C GLY A 360 -41.31 41.32 -11.42
N VAL A 361 -41.91 41.49 -10.24
CA VAL A 361 -42.63 42.71 -9.86
C VAL A 361 -41.71 43.92 -9.75
N VAL A 362 -40.55 43.75 -9.11
CA VAL A 362 -39.55 44.83 -8.98
C VAL A 362 -38.99 45.20 -10.36
N MET A 363 -38.71 44.22 -11.21
CA MET A 363 -38.17 44.46 -12.56
C MET A 363 -39.21 45.14 -13.47
N GLN A 364 -40.48 44.75 -13.37
CA GLN A 364 -41.57 45.40 -14.11
C GLN A 364 -41.76 46.85 -13.64
N SER A 365 -41.70 47.12 -12.34
CA SER A 365 -41.74 48.48 -11.80
C SER A 365 -40.57 49.33 -12.30
N LEU A 366 -39.34 48.78 -12.28
CA LEU A 366 -38.11 49.44 -12.73
C LEU A 366 -38.10 49.83 -14.21
N PHE A 367 -38.68 49.01 -15.08
CA PHE A 367 -38.71 49.22 -16.52
C PHE A 367 -40.06 49.70 -17.07
N SER A 368 -41.03 49.97 -16.20
CA SER A 368 -42.30 50.57 -16.60
C SER A 368 -42.09 52.01 -17.09
N ARG A 369 -42.82 52.40 -18.15
CA ARG A 369 -42.66 53.72 -18.79
C ARG A 369 -43.24 54.80 -17.87
N SER A 370 -42.55 55.93 -17.74
CA SER A 370 -43.05 57.09 -17.00
C SER A 370 -43.95 57.95 -17.89
N ASP A 371 -45.22 58.10 -17.47
CA ASP A 371 -46.17 59.00 -18.11
C ASP A 371 -45.77 60.45 -17.81
N THR A 372 -44.91 61.01 -18.64
CA THR A 372 -44.59 62.43 -18.57
C THR A 372 -45.73 63.22 -19.21
N GLY A 373 -46.35 64.11 -18.43
CA GLY A 373 -47.61 64.80 -18.79
C GLY A 373 -47.58 65.73 -20.00
N LEU A 374 -46.47 65.81 -20.74
CA LEU A 374 -46.33 66.57 -22.00
C LEU A 374 -46.59 65.71 -23.25
N LEU A 375 -46.49 64.38 -23.15
CA LEU A 375 -46.72 63.43 -24.25
C LEU A 375 -47.91 62.52 -23.91
N LYS A 376 -49.08 63.11 -23.69
CA LYS A 376 -50.27 62.36 -23.24
C LYS A 376 -50.87 61.40 -24.28
N ASN A 377 -50.40 61.39 -25.54
CA ASN A 377 -51.09 60.69 -26.63
C ASN A 377 -50.23 59.78 -27.51
N ASP A 378 -48.99 59.47 -27.16
CA ASP A 378 -48.20 58.53 -27.96
C ASP A 378 -48.29 57.12 -27.35
N ALA A 379 -49.35 56.40 -27.73
CA ALA A 379 -49.58 54.99 -27.40
C ALA A 379 -48.53 54.10 -28.08
N GLY A 380 -47.28 54.20 -27.62
CA GLY A 380 -46.21 53.26 -27.96
C GLY A 380 -46.32 51.99 -27.10
N PRO A 381 -45.92 50.82 -27.64
CA PRO A 381 -46.25 49.51 -27.08
C PRO A 381 -45.75 49.38 -25.64
N THR A 382 -46.66 48.97 -24.75
CA THR A 382 -46.37 48.52 -23.40
C THR A 382 -45.49 47.27 -23.48
N MET A 383 -44.42 47.18 -22.67
CA MET A 383 -43.62 45.96 -22.60
C MET A 383 -44.54 44.79 -22.25
N PRO A 384 -44.65 43.75 -23.11
CA PRO A 384 -45.47 42.60 -22.79
C PRO A 384 -44.92 41.97 -21.51
N ALA A 385 -45.81 41.54 -20.61
CA ALA A 385 -45.45 40.93 -19.33
C ALA A 385 -44.53 39.68 -19.45
N ASN A 386 -44.31 39.17 -20.67
CA ASN A 386 -43.67 37.88 -20.94
C ASN A 386 -42.22 37.97 -21.45
N VAL A 387 -41.55 39.13 -21.40
CA VAL A 387 -40.13 39.25 -21.85
C VAL A 387 -39.19 38.33 -21.06
N MET A 388 -39.54 37.98 -19.81
CA MET A 388 -38.79 37.00 -19.00
C MET A 388 -38.87 35.57 -19.54
N GLU A 389 -39.93 35.21 -20.28
CA GLU A 389 -40.09 33.88 -20.88
C GLU A 389 -39.23 33.73 -22.14
N THR A 390 -38.91 34.84 -22.82
CA THR A 390 -38.09 34.87 -24.05
C THR A 390 -36.59 34.90 -23.77
N LEU A 391 -36.19 35.31 -22.57
CA LEU A 391 -34.79 35.32 -22.11
C LEU A 391 -34.38 34.03 -21.38
N ARG A 392 -35.29 33.06 -21.25
CA ARG A 392 -35.01 31.77 -20.63
C ARG A 392 -34.22 30.92 -21.65
N PRO A 393 -32.96 30.51 -21.36
CA PRO A 393 -32.22 29.67 -22.28
C PRO A 393 -32.98 28.35 -22.48
N ASN A 394 -33.19 28.00 -23.74
CA ASN A 394 -33.91 26.81 -24.16
C ASN A 394 -33.12 25.57 -23.68
N LYS A 395 -33.51 24.98 -22.54
CA LYS A 395 -33.07 23.63 -22.15
C LYS A 395 -33.92 22.62 -22.93
N GLN A 396 -33.65 22.51 -24.21
CA GLN A 396 -33.89 21.33 -25.03
C GLN A 396 -32.54 21.06 -25.70
N GLY A 397 -31.82 19.98 -25.51
CA GLY A 397 -32.10 18.65 -25.01
C GLY A 397 -31.14 17.76 -25.79
N HIS A 398 -30.34 16.94 -25.12
CA HIS A 398 -29.70 15.78 -25.76
C HIS A 398 -29.59 14.66 -24.72
N PRO A 399 -29.83 13.41 -25.16
CA PRO A 399 -30.13 12.24 -24.32
C PRO A 399 -28.99 11.80 -23.42
#